data_AF-A0A6J7FIZ7-F1
#
_entry.id   AF-A0A6J7FIZ7-F1
#
_cell.length_a   1.000
_cell.length_b   1.000
_cell.length_c   1.000
_cell.angle_alpha   90.00
_cell.angle_beta   90.00
_cell.angle_gamma   90.00
#
_symmetry.space_group_name_H-M   'P 1'
#
loop_
_entity.id
_entity.type
_entity.pdbx_description
1 polymer ?
#
loop_
_entity_poly.entity_id
_entity_poly.type
_entity_poly.pdbx_seq_one_letter_code
_entity_poly.pdbx_strand_id
1 'polypeptide(L)'
;MPIGILALIAAIVIFPRDNPTPSESFDFRGMLMLSPGLALFLYGASSVVETETVLAVKVLVPVIVGLVLIVLFVFHALRVEHPLIDLRLFRNRSLTVAVITTTFFMVAFMGAGLLFPSYFLLRGESTLSAGLLLAPQGIGAMIAMPIAGVIADKTGPGRIVLMGMVLITAGMAVFTQVGTSTSYTLLIGALFVMGLGLGSTMMPIMTAALQTLTNETVARGSTLMNIVQQAAGSIGTALMSVVLTAQQKPALTASSQLEAFDISARAFGTTFMVALVLIVITFVPAFFLPRTKHVSQESAPPIVMH
;
A
#
# COMPACT_ATOMS: atom_id res chain seq x y z
N MET A 1 19.12 10.30 6.65
CA MET A 1 20.45 9.92 7.18
C MET A 1 20.77 10.45 8.58
N PRO A 2 20.58 11.73 8.94
CA PRO A 2 20.88 12.21 10.30
C PRO A 2 20.00 11.58 11.40
N ILE A 3 18.71 11.34 11.11
CA ILE A 3 17.77 10.68 12.04
C ILE A 3 18.16 9.22 12.29
N GLY A 4 18.72 8.52 11.29
CA GLY A 4 19.12 7.12 11.41
C GLY A 4 20.31 6.92 12.35
N ILE A 5 21.26 7.86 12.35
CA ILE A 5 22.41 7.84 13.27
C ILE A 5 21.93 8.10 14.70
N LEU A 6 21.04 9.08 14.90
CA LEU A 6 20.47 9.37 16.22
C LEU A 6 19.65 8.19 16.75
N ALA A 7 18.85 7.54 15.91
CA ALA A 7 18.12 6.33 16.27
C ALA A 7 19.04 5.17 16.65
N LEU A 8 20.16 5.00 15.93
CA LEU A 8 21.16 3.97 16.23
C LEU A 8 21.85 4.22 17.59
N ILE A 9 22.26 5.45 17.85
CA ILE A 9 22.86 5.84 19.13
C ILE A 9 21.86 5.63 20.27
N ALA A 10 20.62 6.09 20.09
CA ALA A 10 19.54 5.91 21.05
C ALA A 10 19.28 4.42 21.32
N ALA A 11 19.26 3.58 20.29
CA ALA A 11 19.03 2.15 20.43
C ALA A 11 20.15 1.47 21.24
N ILE A 12 21.42 1.80 20.98
CA ILE A 12 22.57 1.24 21.71
C ILE A 12 22.55 1.66 23.19
N VAL A 13 22.09 2.87 23.50
CA VAL A 13 22.07 3.42 24.86
C VAL A 13 20.85 2.95 25.65
N ILE A 14 19.69 2.82 24.99
CA ILE A 14 18.39 2.59 25.67
C ILE A 14 18.01 1.11 25.71
N PHE A 15 18.31 0.32 24.67
CA PHE A 15 17.90 -1.08 24.66
C PHE A 15 18.87 -1.98 25.45
N PRO A 16 18.36 -2.87 26.31
CA PRO A 16 19.14 -3.93 26.92
C PRO A 16 19.83 -4.77 25.85
N ARG A 17 21.04 -5.28 26.14
CA ARG A 17 21.71 -6.22 25.24
C ARG A 17 20.86 -7.49 25.15
N ASP A 18 20.33 -7.77 23.96
CA ASP A 18 19.69 -9.04 23.67
C ASP A 18 20.70 -10.18 23.82
N ASN A 19 20.29 -11.30 24.40
CA ASN A 19 21.03 -12.55 24.33
C ASN A 19 20.71 -13.19 22.97
N PRO A 20 21.62 -13.16 21.98
CA PRO A 20 21.33 -13.72 20.67
C PRO A 20 21.12 -15.23 20.81
N THR A 21 19.88 -15.68 20.62
CA THR A 21 19.60 -17.06 20.25
C THR A 21 20.29 -17.36 18.90
N PRO A 22 20.71 -18.60 18.61
CA PRO A 22 21.42 -18.92 17.38
C PRO A 22 20.69 -18.36 16.16
N SER A 23 21.34 -17.46 15.42
CA SER A 23 20.73 -16.88 14.23
C SER A 23 20.59 -17.96 13.18
N GLU A 24 19.36 -18.19 12.72
CA GLU A 24 19.08 -19.05 11.57
C GLU A 24 19.96 -18.66 10.37
N SER A 25 20.42 -19.65 9.61
CA SER A 25 21.30 -19.42 8.46
C SER A 25 20.67 -18.45 7.46
N PHE A 26 21.36 -17.36 7.11
CA PHE A 26 20.85 -16.35 6.18
C PHE A 26 20.72 -16.90 4.75
N ASP A 27 19.54 -16.74 4.14
CA ASP A 27 19.26 -17.16 2.76
C ASP A 27 19.86 -16.20 1.72
N PHE A 28 21.18 -16.28 1.52
CA PHE A 28 21.89 -15.45 0.56
C PHE A 28 21.42 -15.68 -0.89
N ARG A 29 21.09 -16.93 -1.25
CA ARG A 29 20.61 -17.26 -2.60
C ARG A 29 19.23 -16.65 -2.84
N GLY A 30 18.33 -16.76 -1.86
CA GLY A 30 17.02 -16.14 -1.94
C GLY A 30 17.10 -14.62 -2.01
N MET A 31 18.02 -14.01 -1.25
CA MET A 31 18.29 -12.57 -1.35
C MET A 31 18.75 -12.17 -2.76
N LEU A 32 19.68 -12.92 -3.35
CA LEU A 32 20.21 -12.62 -4.68
C LEU A 32 19.17 -12.80 -5.79
N MET A 33 18.11 -13.59 -5.57
CA MET A 33 16.99 -13.70 -6.49
C MET A 33 15.96 -12.59 -6.24
N LEU A 34 15.52 -12.44 -4.99
CA LEU A 34 14.39 -11.58 -4.65
C LEU A 34 14.72 -10.09 -4.73
N SER A 35 15.87 -9.66 -4.20
CA SER A 35 16.22 -8.23 -4.15
C SER A 35 16.34 -7.60 -5.56
N PRO A 36 17.15 -8.14 -6.49
CA PRO A 36 17.18 -7.62 -7.86
C PRO A 36 15.90 -7.94 -8.62
N GLY A 37 15.22 -9.06 -8.33
CA GLY A 37 13.95 -9.41 -8.95
C GLY A 37 12.86 -8.37 -8.69
N LEU A 38 12.68 -8.01 -7.42
CA LEU A 38 11.75 -6.97 -6.99
C LEU A 38 12.19 -5.60 -7.53
N ALA A 39 13.48 -5.26 -7.45
CA ALA A 39 13.98 -3.98 -7.97
C ALA A 39 13.70 -3.81 -9.48
N LEU A 40 13.99 -4.83 -10.29
CA LEU A 40 13.74 -4.81 -11.74
C LEU A 40 12.25 -4.75 -12.06
N PHE A 41 11.43 -5.51 -11.32
CA PHE A 41 9.98 -5.51 -11.49
C PHE A 41 9.38 -4.13 -11.19
N LEU A 42 9.72 -3.55 -10.03
CA LEU A 42 9.24 -2.22 -9.62
C LEU A 42 9.78 -1.12 -10.56
N TYR A 43 11.03 -1.22 -10.98
CA TYR A 43 11.63 -0.29 -11.94
C TYR A 43 10.86 -0.30 -13.26
N GLY A 44 10.66 -1.48 -13.86
CA GLY A 44 9.95 -1.60 -15.13
C GLY A 44 8.50 -1.10 -15.03
N ALA A 45 7.80 -1.42 -13.94
CA ALA A 45 6.45 -0.90 -13.69
C ALA A 45 6.41 0.62 -13.55
N SER A 46 7.41 1.23 -12.91
CA SER A 46 7.54 2.68 -12.77
C SER A 46 7.88 3.37 -14.12
N SER A 47 8.69 2.73 -14.96
CA SER A 47 9.11 3.26 -16.27
C SER A 47 7.97 3.38 -17.28
N VAL A 48 6.79 2.79 -17.02
CA VAL A 48 5.59 2.96 -17.85
C VAL A 48 5.18 4.43 -17.92
N VAL A 49 5.36 5.18 -16.82
CA VAL A 49 5.01 6.61 -16.76
C VAL A 49 5.90 7.44 -17.69
N GLU A 50 7.20 7.13 -17.73
CA GLU A 50 8.17 7.86 -18.56
C GLU A 50 8.06 7.49 -20.05
N THR A 51 7.77 6.23 -20.34
CA THR A 51 7.75 5.73 -21.73
C THR A 51 6.38 5.82 -22.39
N GLU A 52 5.33 6.16 -21.63
CA GLU A 52 3.93 6.25 -22.07
C GLU A 52 3.37 4.95 -22.69
N THR A 53 4.11 3.83 -22.62
CA THR A 53 3.73 2.55 -23.19
C THR A 53 4.30 1.38 -22.39
N VAL A 54 3.47 0.36 -22.18
CA VAL A 54 3.87 -0.90 -21.55
C VAL A 54 4.72 -1.77 -22.46
N LEU A 55 4.70 -1.52 -23.77
CA LEU A 55 5.43 -2.30 -24.77
C LEU A 55 6.87 -1.83 -24.99
N ALA A 56 7.29 -0.77 -24.29
CA ALA A 56 8.66 -0.30 -24.38
C ALA A 56 9.60 -1.40 -23.90
N VAL A 57 10.70 -1.63 -24.63
CA VAL A 57 11.76 -2.59 -24.22
C VAL A 57 12.27 -2.27 -22.81
N LYS A 58 12.36 -0.98 -22.46
CA LYS A 58 12.72 -0.48 -21.12
C LYS A 58 11.73 -0.88 -20.01
N VAL A 59 10.49 -1.24 -20.34
CA VAL A 59 9.48 -1.72 -19.39
C VAL A 59 9.44 -3.25 -19.39
N LEU A 60 9.27 -3.86 -20.57
CA LEU A 60 9.08 -5.30 -20.72
C LEU A 60 10.27 -6.11 -20.20
N VAL A 61 11.51 -5.70 -20.52
CA VAL A 61 12.70 -6.48 -20.14
C VAL A 61 12.88 -6.50 -18.61
N PRO A 62 12.90 -5.37 -17.89
CA PRO A 62 13.00 -5.40 -16.42
C PRO A 62 11.82 -6.11 -15.76
N VAL A 63 10.58 -5.93 -16.26
CA VAL A 63 9.40 -6.62 -15.71
C VAL A 63 9.52 -8.14 -15.87
N ILE A 64 9.88 -8.63 -17.05
CA ILE A 64 9.98 -10.07 -17.31
C ILE A 64 11.14 -10.67 -16.51
N VAL A 65 12.33 -10.06 -16.55
CA VAL A 65 13.49 -10.56 -15.79
C VAL A 65 13.21 -10.53 -14.29
N GLY A 66 12.61 -9.45 -13.80
CA GLY A 66 12.18 -9.32 -12.40
C GLY A 66 11.19 -10.42 -12.00
N LEU A 67 10.17 -10.65 -12.83
CA LEU A 67 9.17 -11.68 -12.60
C LEU A 67 9.79 -13.09 -12.59
N VAL A 68 10.70 -13.40 -13.53
CA VAL A 68 11.42 -14.68 -13.57
C VAL A 68 12.23 -14.88 -12.28
N LEU A 69 12.96 -13.87 -11.82
CA LEU A 69 13.72 -13.95 -10.57
C LEU A 69 12.83 -14.15 -9.34
N ILE A 70 11.69 -13.47 -9.28
CA ILE A 70 10.69 -13.64 -8.21
C ILE A 70 10.10 -15.06 -8.25
N VAL A 71 9.77 -15.58 -9.43
CA VAL A 71 9.25 -16.95 -9.58
C VAL A 71 10.28 -17.99 -9.15
N LEU A 72 11.56 -17.81 -9.54
CA LEU A 72 12.66 -18.65 -9.07
C LEU A 72 12.82 -18.58 -7.55
N PHE A 73 12.71 -17.39 -6.97
CA PHE A 73 12.71 -17.20 -5.52
C PHE A 73 11.57 -17.95 -4.85
N VAL A 74 10.34 -17.93 -5.39
CA VAL A 74 9.21 -18.68 -4.82
C VAL A 74 9.50 -20.18 -4.79
N PHE A 75 10.03 -20.74 -5.89
CA PHE A 75 10.39 -22.17 -5.91
C PHE A 75 11.54 -22.51 -4.95
N HIS A 76 12.51 -21.61 -4.79
CA HIS A 76 13.61 -21.75 -3.83
C HIS A 76 13.11 -21.67 -2.39
N ALA A 77 12.30 -20.66 -2.06
CA ALA A 77 11.78 -20.39 -0.73
C ALA A 77 10.87 -21.52 -0.21
N LEU A 78 10.15 -22.22 -1.10
CA LEU A 78 9.34 -23.37 -0.71
C LEU A 78 10.16 -24.60 -0.34
N ARG A 79 11.41 -24.72 -0.84
CA ARG A 79 12.28 -25.91 -0.65
C ARG A 79 13.31 -25.74 0.48
N VAL A 80 13.67 -24.50 0.82
CA VAL A 80 14.69 -24.21 1.86
C VAL A 80 14.07 -24.20 3.25
N GLU A 81 14.85 -24.57 4.27
CA GLU A 81 14.41 -24.60 5.68
C GLU A 81 14.23 -23.20 6.27
N HIS A 82 15.18 -22.29 6.01
CA HIS A 82 15.19 -20.90 6.49
C HIS A 82 15.16 -19.90 5.32
N PRO A 83 14.05 -19.78 4.58
CA PRO A 83 13.96 -18.88 3.44
C PRO A 83 13.95 -17.40 3.89
N LEU A 84 14.40 -16.51 3.02
CA LEU A 84 14.37 -15.06 3.29
C LEU A 84 12.94 -14.54 3.54
N ILE A 85 11.96 -15.07 2.79
CA ILE A 85 10.53 -14.88 3.03
C ILE A 85 9.91 -16.25 3.26
N ASP A 86 9.30 -16.41 4.42
CA ASP A 86 8.61 -17.64 4.77
C ASP A 86 7.20 -17.68 4.18
N LEU A 87 7.08 -18.26 2.99
CA LEU A 87 5.78 -18.45 2.31
C LEU A 87 4.87 -19.44 3.06
N ARG A 88 5.38 -20.21 4.02
CA ARG A 88 4.55 -21.12 4.82
C ARG A 88 3.63 -20.35 5.76
N LEU A 89 3.92 -19.07 6.03
CA LEU A 89 3.05 -18.18 6.80
C LEU A 89 1.67 -17.99 6.15
N PHE A 90 1.53 -18.19 4.82
CA PHE A 90 0.23 -18.17 4.13
C PHE A 90 -0.73 -19.30 4.57
N ARG A 91 -0.25 -20.30 5.32
CA ARG A 91 -1.14 -21.28 5.98
C ARG A 91 -1.99 -20.63 7.09
N ASN A 92 -1.54 -19.49 7.64
CA ASN A 92 -2.32 -18.71 8.58
C ASN A 92 -3.41 -17.91 7.84
N ARG A 93 -4.67 -18.25 8.10
CA ARG A 93 -5.83 -17.61 7.46
C ARG A 93 -5.89 -16.11 7.72
N SER A 94 -5.54 -15.65 8.92
CA SER A 94 -5.56 -14.22 9.29
C SER A 94 -4.57 -13.43 8.45
N LEU A 95 -3.33 -13.93 8.37
CA LEU A 95 -2.30 -13.33 7.54
C LEU A 95 -2.72 -13.33 6.07
N THR A 96 -3.19 -14.46 5.52
CA THR A 96 -3.58 -14.56 4.11
C THR A 96 -4.70 -13.59 3.74
N VAL A 97 -5.74 -13.46 4.57
CA VAL A 97 -6.82 -12.48 4.34
C VAL A 97 -6.27 -11.05 4.42
N ALA A 98 -5.37 -10.76 5.36
CA ALA A 98 -4.73 -9.45 5.46
C ALA A 98 -3.82 -9.14 4.26
N VAL A 99 -3.10 -10.13 3.72
CA VAL A 99 -2.28 -10.00 2.51
C VAL A 99 -3.17 -9.66 1.32
N ILE A 100 -4.24 -10.42 1.11
CA ILE A 100 -5.18 -10.20 0.01
C ILE A 100 -5.80 -8.82 0.14
N THR A 101 -6.31 -8.46 1.32
CA THR A 101 -6.91 -7.14 1.58
C THR A 101 -5.92 -6.02 1.29
N THR A 102 -4.70 -6.12 1.82
CA THR A 102 -3.61 -5.15 1.57
C THR A 102 -3.29 -5.04 0.09
N THR A 103 -3.24 -6.15 -0.64
CA THR A 103 -2.89 -6.16 -2.07
C THR A 103 -3.92 -5.37 -2.87
N PHE A 104 -5.21 -5.70 -2.73
CA PHE A 104 -6.28 -4.97 -3.43
C PHE A 104 -6.33 -3.50 -3.01
N PHE A 105 -6.18 -3.24 -1.71
CA PHE A 105 -6.16 -1.88 -1.16
C PHE A 105 -5.01 -1.05 -1.75
N MET A 106 -3.78 -1.58 -1.76
CA MET A 106 -2.60 -0.86 -2.25
C MET A 106 -2.64 -0.65 -3.75
N VAL A 107 -3.08 -1.65 -4.54
CA VAL A 107 -3.28 -1.49 -5.99
C VAL A 107 -4.23 -0.32 -6.27
N ALA A 108 -5.35 -0.25 -5.54
CA ALA A 108 -6.34 0.80 -5.76
C ALA A 108 -5.89 2.18 -5.24
N PHE A 109 -5.41 2.23 -3.99
CA PHE A 109 -5.12 3.48 -3.29
C PHE A 109 -3.81 4.11 -3.74
N MET A 110 -2.73 3.32 -3.89
CA MET A 110 -1.45 3.87 -4.40
C MET A 110 -1.55 4.23 -5.87
N GLY A 111 -2.31 3.44 -6.65
CA GLY A 111 -2.61 3.78 -8.03
C GLY A 111 -3.30 5.14 -8.16
N ALA A 112 -4.32 5.40 -7.35
CA ALA A 112 -4.96 6.71 -7.29
C ALA A 112 -4.06 7.82 -6.73
N GLY A 113 -3.08 7.47 -5.90
CA GLY A 113 -2.10 8.38 -5.31
C GLY A 113 -1.36 9.24 -6.33
N LEU A 114 -1.02 8.66 -7.49
CA LEU A 114 -0.46 9.36 -8.66
C LEU A 114 -1.42 10.41 -9.24
N LEU A 115 -2.72 10.09 -9.27
CA LEU A 115 -3.71 10.90 -9.96
C LEU A 115 -3.97 12.24 -9.25
N PHE A 116 -3.89 12.29 -7.92
CA PHE A 116 -4.18 13.51 -7.16
C PHE A 116 -3.25 14.68 -7.52
N PRO A 117 -1.90 14.57 -7.41
CA PRO A 117 -1.01 15.66 -7.80
C PRO A 117 -1.13 15.98 -9.29
N SER A 118 -1.22 14.96 -10.16
CA SER A 118 -1.34 15.15 -11.61
C SER A 118 -2.60 15.92 -12.00
N TYR A 119 -3.71 15.74 -11.28
CA TYR A 119 -4.93 16.51 -11.48
C TYR A 119 -4.77 17.99 -11.11
N PHE A 120 -4.09 18.31 -10.00
CA PHE A 120 -3.81 19.69 -9.63
C PHE A 120 -2.87 20.38 -10.62
N LEU A 121 -1.83 19.68 -11.08
CA LEU A 121 -0.95 20.13 -12.15
C LEU A 121 -1.73 20.42 -13.44
N LEU A 122 -2.69 19.54 -13.81
CA LEU A 122 -3.57 19.78 -14.95
C LEU A 122 -4.36 21.09 -14.80
N ARG A 123 -4.85 21.41 -13.59
CA ARG A 123 -5.55 22.68 -13.31
C ARG A 123 -4.65 23.92 -13.30
N GLY A 124 -3.36 23.77 -13.58
CA GLY A 124 -2.39 24.87 -13.63
C GLY A 124 -1.74 25.19 -12.28
N GLU A 125 -1.91 24.34 -11.26
CA GLU A 125 -1.21 24.51 -9.99
C GLU A 125 0.28 24.20 -10.14
N SER A 126 1.11 24.91 -9.38
CA SER A 126 2.53 24.56 -9.26
C SER A 126 2.71 23.22 -8.53
N THR A 127 3.83 22.54 -8.76
CA THR A 127 4.17 21.29 -8.04
C THR A 127 4.17 21.48 -6.52
N LEU A 128 4.61 22.65 -6.04
CA LEU A 128 4.59 22.99 -4.62
C LEU A 128 3.15 23.14 -4.10
N SER A 129 2.31 23.88 -4.82
CA SER A 129 0.89 24.05 -4.48
C SER A 129 0.15 22.71 -4.46
N ALA A 130 0.37 21.86 -5.47
CA ALA A 130 -0.20 20.52 -5.52
C ALA A 130 0.21 19.69 -4.30
N GLY A 131 1.48 19.74 -3.89
CA GLY A 131 1.95 19.07 -2.66
C GLY A 131 1.26 19.60 -1.40
N LEU A 132 1.09 20.91 -1.26
CA LEU A 132 0.39 21.52 -0.13
C LEU A 132 -1.10 21.16 -0.10
N LEU A 133 -1.75 21.05 -1.25
CA LEU A 133 -3.15 20.63 -1.37
C LEU A 133 -3.37 19.17 -0.94
N LEU A 134 -2.34 18.33 -0.98
CA LEU A 134 -2.37 16.96 -0.47
C LEU A 134 -2.13 16.85 1.03
N ALA A 135 -1.55 17.87 1.67
CA ALA A 135 -1.22 17.85 3.10
C ALA A 135 -2.40 17.46 4.03
N PRO A 136 -3.65 17.91 3.78
CA PRO A 136 -4.81 17.51 4.56
C PRO A 136 -5.02 15.99 4.63
N GLN A 137 -4.69 15.24 3.58
CA GLN A 137 -4.75 13.78 3.62
C GLN A 137 -3.78 13.20 4.66
N GLY A 138 -2.55 13.72 4.70
CA GLY A 138 -1.55 13.31 5.70
C GLY A 138 -2.00 13.66 7.13
N ILE A 139 -2.59 14.85 7.31
CA ILE A 139 -3.12 15.28 8.62
C ILE A 139 -4.26 14.36 9.07
N GLY A 140 -5.20 14.03 8.18
CA GLY A 140 -6.27 13.07 8.47
C GLY A 140 -5.71 11.71 8.89
N ALA A 141 -4.72 11.19 8.16
CA ALA A 141 -4.09 9.92 8.51
C ALA A 141 -3.37 9.97 9.87
N MET A 142 -2.63 11.05 10.14
CA MET A 142 -1.93 11.27 11.41
C MET A 142 -2.89 11.26 12.61
N ILE A 143 -4.08 11.88 12.47
CA ILE A 143 -5.10 11.91 13.53
C ILE A 143 -5.75 10.54 13.69
N ALA A 144 -6.09 9.88 12.57
CA ALA A 144 -6.82 8.61 12.62
C ALA A 144 -5.97 7.43 13.08
N MET A 145 -4.66 7.40 12.79
CA MET A 145 -3.79 6.27 13.11
C MET A 145 -3.81 5.88 14.61
N PRO A 146 -3.54 6.79 15.57
CA PRO A 146 -3.59 6.45 16.99
C PRO A 146 -4.99 6.03 17.45
N ILE A 147 -6.03 6.71 16.96
CA ILE A 147 -7.42 6.44 17.30
C ILE A 147 -7.81 5.03 16.81
N ALA A 148 -7.45 4.70 15.59
CA ALA A 148 -7.68 3.40 14.98
C ALA A 148 -6.98 2.28 15.73
N GLY A 149 -5.74 2.48 16.19
CA GLY A 149 -5.02 1.52 17.04
C GLY A 149 -5.79 1.21 18.33
N VAL A 150 -6.19 2.26 19.07
CA VAL A 150 -6.93 2.09 20.33
C VAL A 150 -8.29 1.41 20.12
N ILE A 151 -9.01 1.76 19.05
CA ILE A 151 -10.29 1.12 18.74
C ILE A 151 -10.06 -0.34 18.27
N ALA A 152 -8.97 -0.62 17.57
CA ALA A 152 -8.64 -1.95 17.04
C ALA A 152 -8.34 -2.92 18.18
N ASP A 153 -7.62 -2.44 19.19
CA ASP A 153 -7.33 -3.18 20.41
C ASP A 153 -8.61 -3.55 21.20
N LYS A 154 -9.67 -2.74 21.08
CA LYS A 154 -10.95 -2.94 21.79
C LYS A 154 -11.97 -3.76 21.01
N THR A 155 -12.12 -3.52 19.71
CA THR A 155 -13.24 -4.03 18.89
C THR A 155 -12.81 -5.02 17.80
N GLY A 156 -11.51 -5.26 17.67
CA GLY A 156 -10.91 -6.08 16.62
C GLY A 156 -10.65 -5.29 15.33
N PRO A 157 -9.55 -5.59 14.62
CA PRO A 157 -9.09 -4.78 13.49
C PRO A 157 -10.07 -4.76 12.31
N GLY A 158 -10.74 -5.87 12.01
CA GLY A 158 -11.59 -5.98 10.81
C GLY A 158 -12.76 -4.99 10.75
N ARG A 159 -13.34 -4.60 11.90
CA ARG A 159 -14.46 -3.63 11.93
C ARG A 159 -14.01 -2.23 11.53
N ILE A 160 -12.83 -1.83 11.97
CA ILE A 160 -12.31 -0.48 11.74
C ILE A 160 -11.81 -0.32 10.32
N VAL A 161 -11.21 -1.39 9.77
CA VAL A 161 -10.87 -1.44 8.34
C VAL A 161 -12.09 -1.14 7.48
N LEU A 162 -13.23 -1.80 7.73
CA LEU A 162 -14.46 -1.53 6.98
C LEU A 162 -14.93 -0.07 7.11
N MET A 163 -14.86 0.51 8.31
CA MET A 163 -15.20 1.93 8.52
C MET A 163 -14.23 2.87 7.77
N GLY A 164 -12.93 2.59 7.84
CA GLY A 164 -11.90 3.33 7.12
C GLY A 164 -12.11 3.27 5.61
N MET A 165 -12.43 2.09 5.08
CA MET A 165 -12.74 1.91 3.68
C MET A 165 -13.98 2.68 3.23
N VAL A 166 -15.01 2.83 4.08
CA VAL A 166 -16.16 3.69 3.77
C VAL A 166 -15.72 5.14 3.62
N LEU A 167 -14.86 5.65 4.50
CA LEU A 167 -14.32 7.02 4.41
C LEU A 167 -13.48 7.21 3.14
N ILE A 168 -12.62 6.24 2.80
CA ILE A 168 -11.83 6.27 1.57
C ILE A 168 -12.74 6.26 0.35
N THR A 169 -13.76 5.42 0.34
CA THR A 169 -14.74 5.33 -0.76
C THR A 169 -15.50 6.64 -0.92
N ALA A 170 -15.96 7.25 0.17
CA ALA A 170 -16.68 8.52 0.15
C ALA A 170 -15.82 9.66 -0.41
N GLY A 171 -14.56 9.77 0.02
CA GLY A 171 -13.66 10.78 -0.51
C GLY A 171 -13.24 10.49 -1.96
N MET A 172 -12.98 9.24 -2.32
CA MET A 172 -12.67 8.85 -3.70
C MET A 172 -13.85 9.12 -4.65
N ALA A 173 -15.09 8.93 -4.19
CA ALA A 173 -16.29 9.21 -4.99
C ALA A 173 -16.39 10.69 -5.41
N VAL A 174 -15.94 11.62 -4.57
CA VAL A 174 -15.82 13.04 -4.95
C VAL A 174 -14.84 13.22 -6.11
N PHE A 175 -13.71 12.51 -6.07
CA PHE A 175 -12.70 12.56 -7.13
C PHE A 175 -13.18 11.94 -8.46
N THR A 176 -14.17 11.04 -8.45
CA THR A 176 -14.76 10.52 -9.71
C THR A 176 -15.58 11.57 -10.47
N GLN A 177 -16.04 12.62 -9.77
CA GLN A 177 -16.88 13.68 -10.32
C GLN A 177 -16.08 14.94 -10.64
N VAL A 178 -14.75 14.85 -10.69
CA VAL A 178 -13.88 15.99 -10.96
C VAL A 178 -14.09 16.53 -12.37
N GLY A 179 -14.32 17.83 -12.44
CA GLY A 179 -14.35 18.62 -13.65
C GLY A 179 -13.63 19.95 -13.49
N THR A 180 -13.67 20.74 -14.56
CA THR A 180 -12.95 22.02 -14.72
C THR A 180 -13.21 23.05 -13.62
N SER A 181 -14.43 23.04 -13.05
CA SER A 181 -14.90 24.01 -12.04
C SER A 181 -15.01 23.44 -10.62
N THR A 182 -14.41 22.28 -10.34
CA THR A 182 -14.55 21.64 -9.01
C THR A 182 -13.96 22.52 -7.89
N SER A 183 -14.69 22.67 -6.78
CA SER A 183 -14.24 23.47 -5.64
C SER A 183 -13.04 22.85 -4.92
N TYR A 184 -11.99 23.64 -4.68
CA TYR A 184 -10.82 23.19 -3.91
C TYR A 184 -11.19 22.81 -2.48
N THR A 185 -12.13 23.51 -1.85
CA THR A 185 -12.59 23.20 -0.49
C THR A 185 -13.18 21.79 -0.42
N LEU A 186 -13.95 21.40 -1.44
CA LEU A 186 -14.52 20.06 -1.54
C LEU A 186 -13.42 19.00 -1.73
N LEU A 187 -12.43 19.26 -2.58
CA LEU A 187 -11.30 18.34 -2.80
C LEU A 187 -10.43 18.18 -1.56
N ILE A 188 -10.13 19.28 -0.86
CA ILE A 188 -9.37 19.29 0.39
C ILE A 188 -10.13 18.51 1.47
N GLY A 189 -11.45 18.74 1.60
CA GLY A 189 -12.30 18.00 2.53
C GLY A 189 -12.32 16.50 2.20
N ALA A 190 -12.45 16.15 0.93
CA ALA A 190 -12.40 14.76 0.48
C ALA A 190 -11.03 14.11 0.80
N LEU A 191 -9.92 14.79 0.52
CA LEU A 191 -8.58 14.31 0.86
C LEU A 191 -8.39 14.10 2.36
N PHE A 192 -8.90 15.02 3.19
CA PHE A 192 -8.87 14.88 4.65
C PHE A 192 -9.67 13.65 5.11
N VAL A 193 -10.88 13.45 4.59
CA VAL A 193 -11.72 12.27 4.88
C VAL A 193 -11.04 10.97 4.41
N MET A 194 -10.42 10.97 3.23
CA MET A 194 -9.61 9.83 2.77
C MET A 194 -8.42 9.58 3.69
N GLY A 195 -7.79 10.64 4.19
CA GLY A 195 -6.72 10.56 5.19
C GLY A 195 -7.17 9.84 6.46
N LEU A 196 -8.33 10.24 7.02
CA LEU A 196 -8.92 9.57 8.17
C LEU A 196 -9.17 8.08 7.88
N GLY A 197 -9.68 7.78 6.69
CA GLY A 197 -9.89 6.42 6.24
C GLY A 197 -8.59 5.61 6.08
N LEU A 198 -7.53 6.23 5.55
CA LEU A 198 -6.20 5.62 5.39
C LEU A 198 -5.61 5.22 6.74
N GLY A 199 -5.62 6.12 7.73
CA GLY A 199 -5.15 5.83 9.08
C GLY A 199 -5.96 4.74 9.78
N SER A 200 -7.27 4.69 9.51
CA SER A 200 -8.19 3.67 10.02
C SER A 200 -8.09 2.32 9.30
N THR A 201 -7.38 2.25 8.18
CA THR A 201 -7.28 1.03 7.36
C THR A 201 -5.91 0.39 7.48
N MET A 202 -4.85 1.17 7.25
CA MET A 202 -3.49 0.65 7.09
C MET A 202 -2.95 0.00 8.38
N MET A 203 -3.10 0.69 9.52
CA MET A 203 -2.63 0.15 10.80
C MET A 203 -3.41 -1.10 11.23
N PRO A 204 -4.77 -1.12 11.23
CA PRO A 204 -5.50 -2.32 11.63
C PRO A 204 -5.29 -3.52 10.70
N ILE A 205 -5.05 -3.34 9.40
CA ILE A 205 -4.70 -4.46 8.52
C ILE A 205 -3.36 -5.09 8.95
N MET A 206 -2.35 -4.26 9.25
CA MET A 206 -1.07 -4.76 9.76
C MET A 206 -1.24 -5.48 11.11
N THR A 207 -2.03 -4.92 12.03
CA THR A 207 -2.36 -5.58 13.29
C THR A 207 -3.06 -6.92 13.04
N ALA A 208 -4.02 -6.98 12.11
CA ALA A 208 -4.70 -8.22 11.75
C ALA A 208 -3.76 -9.28 11.17
N ALA A 209 -2.78 -8.86 10.37
CA ALA A 209 -1.77 -9.74 9.78
C ALA A 209 -0.86 -10.37 10.85
N LEU A 210 -0.43 -9.57 11.83
CA LEU A 210 0.61 -9.95 12.79
C LEU A 210 0.07 -10.56 14.09
N GLN A 211 -1.15 -10.24 14.52
CA GLN A 211 -1.71 -10.67 15.83
C GLN A 211 -1.80 -12.18 16.02
N THR A 212 -1.75 -12.97 14.95
CA THR A 212 -1.82 -14.44 14.99
C THR A 212 -0.47 -15.12 14.80
N LEU A 213 0.61 -14.34 14.66
CA LEU A 213 1.97 -14.85 14.48
C LEU A 213 2.67 -14.96 15.83
N THR A 214 3.61 -15.89 15.95
CA THR A 214 4.48 -16.02 17.13
C THR A 214 5.58 -14.96 17.10
N ASN A 215 6.18 -14.64 18.25
CA ASN A 215 7.27 -13.65 18.34
C ASN A 215 8.41 -13.93 17.34
N GLU A 216 8.71 -15.20 17.07
CA GLU A 216 9.72 -15.64 16.09
C GLU A 216 9.33 -15.35 14.62
N THR A 217 8.04 -15.32 14.31
CA THR A 217 7.53 -15.19 12.93
C THR A 217 6.97 -13.81 12.61
N VAL A 218 6.73 -12.94 13.61
CA VAL A 218 6.26 -11.56 13.42
C VAL A 218 7.20 -10.75 12.50
N ALA A 219 8.53 -10.86 12.69
CA ALA A 219 9.50 -10.15 11.85
C ALA A 219 9.43 -10.57 10.38
N ARG A 220 9.27 -11.88 10.12
CA ARG A 220 9.10 -12.44 8.77
C ARG A 220 7.76 -12.00 8.16
N GLY A 221 6.68 -12.04 8.93
CA GLY A 221 5.35 -11.60 8.50
C GLY A 221 5.29 -10.10 8.17
N SER A 222 5.94 -9.26 8.98
CA SER A 222 6.05 -7.81 8.73
C SER A 222 6.84 -7.52 7.45
N THR A 223 7.97 -8.20 7.26
CA THR A 223 8.75 -8.11 6.01
C THR A 223 7.93 -8.51 4.80
N LEU A 224 7.20 -9.63 4.88
CA LEU A 224 6.28 -10.07 3.83
C LEU A 224 5.23 -9.00 3.51
N MET A 225 4.60 -8.40 4.53
CA MET A 225 3.64 -7.30 4.33
C MET A 225 4.24 -6.09 3.64
N ASN A 226 5.44 -5.67 4.00
CA ASN A 226 6.08 -4.53 3.36
C ASN A 226 6.43 -4.81 1.89
N ILE A 227 6.84 -6.04 1.57
CA ILE A 227 7.15 -6.44 0.19
C ILE A 227 5.88 -6.49 -0.65
N VAL A 228 4.80 -7.09 -0.12
CA VAL A 228 3.49 -7.12 -0.78
C VAL A 228 2.97 -5.70 -1.03
N GLN A 229 3.04 -4.81 -0.03
CA GLN A 229 2.60 -3.42 -0.18
C GLN A 229 3.35 -2.69 -1.30
N GLN A 230 4.68 -2.84 -1.37
CA GLN A 230 5.49 -2.21 -2.41
C GLN A 230 5.17 -2.75 -3.80
N ALA A 231 5.06 -4.08 -3.93
CA ALA A 231 4.70 -4.73 -5.19
C ALA A 231 3.31 -4.30 -5.65
N ALA A 232 2.31 -4.39 -4.77
CA ALA A 232 0.93 -4.01 -5.04
C ALA A 232 0.81 -2.52 -5.39
N GLY A 233 1.51 -1.65 -4.66
CA GLY A 233 1.51 -0.21 -4.91
C GLY A 233 2.07 0.15 -6.28
N SER A 234 3.19 -0.47 -6.67
CA SER A 234 3.79 -0.27 -7.99
C SER A 234 2.90 -0.78 -9.13
N ILE A 235 2.29 -1.96 -8.97
CA ILE A 235 1.31 -2.49 -9.93
C ILE A 235 0.12 -1.55 -10.06
N GLY A 236 -0.39 -1.02 -8.94
CA GLY A 236 -1.47 -0.05 -8.92
C GLY A 236 -1.15 1.23 -9.69
N THR A 237 0.02 1.82 -9.44
CA THR A 237 0.49 3.01 -10.15
C THR A 237 0.65 2.76 -11.65
N ALA A 238 1.23 1.63 -12.05
CA ALA A 238 1.37 1.27 -13.46
C ALA A 238 -0.02 1.10 -14.12
N LEU A 239 -0.94 0.39 -13.47
CA LEU A 239 -2.31 0.19 -13.97
C LEU A 239 -3.02 1.53 -14.18
N MET A 240 -3.02 2.41 -13.18
CA MET A 240 -3.70 3.71 -13.28
C MET A 240 -3.04 4.63 -14.31
N SER A 241 -1.71 4.59 -14.44
CA SER A 241 -1.01 5.32 -15.50
C SER A 241 -1.45 4.86 -16.89
N VAL A 242 -1.50 3.55 -17.13
CA VAL A 242 -1.93 3.01 -18.44
C VAL A 242 -3.36 3.42 -18.76
N VAL A 243 -4.27 3.30 -17.78
CA VAL A 243 -5.66 3.71 -17.94
C VAL A 243 -5.75 5.20 -18.23
N LEU A 244 -5.07 6.05 -17.46
CA LEU A 244 -5.07 7.49 -17.65
C LEU A 244 -4.54 7.89 -19.04
N THR A 245 -3.37 7.36 -19.43
CA THR A 245 -2.76 7.62 -20.74
C THR A 245 -3.67 7.18 -21.87
N ALA A 246 -4.30 6.01 -21.76
CA ALA A 246 -5.25 5.53 -22.77
C ALA A 246 -6.46 6.46 -22.91
N GLN A 247 -6.99 6.95 -21.78
CA GLN A 247 -8.14 7.88 -21.76
C GLN A 247 -7.77 9.30 -22.22
N GLN A 248 -6.51 9.70 -22.13
CA GLN A 248 -6.02 11.01 -22.57
C GLN A 248 -5.66 11.07 -24.06
N LYS A 249 -5.49 9.94 -24.76
CA LYS A 249 -5.16 9.92 -26.21
C LYS A 249 -6.03 10.83 -27.08
N PRO A 250 -7.37 10.90 -26.89
CA PRO A 250 -8.21 11.78 -27.71
C PRO A 250 -7.90 13.28 -27.55
N ALA A 251 -7.28 13.68 -26.43
CA ALA A 251 -6.90 15.08 -26.20
C ALA A 251 -5.78 15.54 -27.15
N LEU A 252 -4.98 14.62 -27.70
CA LEU A 252 -3.91 14.91 -28.66
C LEU A 252 -4.46 15.37 -30.02
N THR A 253 -5.70 14.99 -30.34
CA THR A 253 -6.39 15.35 -31.59
C THR A 253 -7.45 16.42 -31.39
N ALA A 254 -7.51 17.04 -30.20
CA ALA A 254 -8.49 18.06 -29.88
C ALA A 254 -8.29 19.31 -30.74
N SER A 255 -9.40 19.92 -31.16
CA SER A 255 -9.41 21.11 -32.02
C SER A 255 -9.06 22.40 -31.27
N SER A 256 -9.20 22.40 -29.94
CA SER A 256 -8.91 23.54 -29.08
C SER A 256 -8.31 23.12 -27.73
N GLN A 257 -7.61 24.05 -27.08
CA GLN A 257 -7.06 23.83 -25.72
C GLN A 257 -8.16 23.57 -24.68
N LEU A 258 -9.32 24.22 -24.84
CA LEU A 258 -10.49 24.03 -23.97
C LEU A 258 -11.04 22.59 -24.09
N GLU A 259 -11.10 22.06 -25.31
CA GLU A 259 -11.53 20.70 -25.58
C GLU A 259 -10.51 19.67 -25.04
N ALA A 260 -9.21 19.89 -25.25
CA ALA A 260 -8.15 19.03 -24.71
C ALA A 260 -8.20 18.95 -23.17
N PHE A 261 -8.48 20.09 -22.51
CA PHE A 261 -8.61 20.16 -21.06
C PHE A 261 -9.85 19.40 -20.55
N ASP A 262 -11.01 19.54 -21.21
CA ASP A 262 -12.23 18.82 -20.82
C ASP A 262 -12.07 17.30 -20.99
N ILE A 263 -11.47 16.85 -22.10
CA ILE A 263 -11.14 15.43 -22.31
C ILE A 263 -10.22 14.92 -21.19
N SER A 264 -9.18 15.70 -20.86
CA SER A 264 -8.23 15.32 -19.81
C SER A 264 -8.89 15.25 -18.44
N ALA A 265 -9.76 16.20 -18.09
CA ALA A 265 -10.50 16.18 -16.82
C ALA A 265 -11.42 14.95 -16.70
N ARG A 266 -12.13 14.61 -17.78
CA ARG A 266 -12.95 13.38 -17.84
C ARG A 266 -12.11 12.11 -17.75
N ALA A 267 -10.92 12.10 -18.34
CA ALA A 267 -9.98 11.00 -18.23
C ALA A 267 -9.56 10.75 -16.76
N PHE A 268 -9.29 11.82 -16.00
CA PHE A 268 -9.04 11.72 -14.56
C PHE A 268 -10.26 11.16 -13.82
N GLY A 269 -11.46 11.71 -14.03
CA GLY A 269 -12.68 11.20 -13.38
C GLY A 269 -12.94 9.72 -13.67
N THR A 270 -12.73 9.28 -14.91
CA THR A 270 -12.85 7.87 -15.30
C THR A 270 -11.78 7.00 -14.63
N THR A 271 -10.55 7.47 -14.54
CA THR A 271 -9.45 6.71 -13.90
C THR A 271 -9.68 6.60 -12.39
N PHE A 272 -10.17 7.68 -11.74
CA PHE A 272 -10.62 7.62 -10.36
C PHE A 272 -11.80 6.65 -10.16
N MET A 273 -12.69 6.50 -11.14
CA MET A 273 -13.75 5.50 -11.09
C MET A 273 -13.19 4.07 -11.07
N VAL A 274 -12.14 3.79 -11.86
CA VAL A 274 -11.47 2.48 -11.81
C VAL A 274 -10.88 2.24 -10.42
N ALA A 275 -10.20 3.22 -9.82
CA ALA A 275 -9.70 3.12 -8.46
C ALA A 275 -10.82 2.92 -7.43
N LEU A 276 -11.95 3.63 -7.58
CA LEU A 276 -13.13 3.48 -6.72
C LEU A 276 -13.69 2.05 -6.79
N VAL A 277 -13.85 1.49 -7.99
CA VAL A 277 -14.32 0.11 -8.18
C VAL A 277 -13.38 -0.89 -7.51
N LEU A 278 -12.06 -0.71 -7.64
CA LEU A 278 -11.08 -1.56 -6.96
C LEU A 278 -11.13 -1.43 -5.43
N ILE A 279 -11.36 -0.22 -4.90
CA ILE A 279 -11.61 -0.01 -3.45
C ILE A 279 -12.88 -0.73 -3.01
N VAL A 280 -13.96 -0.67 -3.79
CA VAL A 280 -15.22 -1.37 -3.50
C VAL A 280 -15.02 -2.88 -3.50
N ILE A 281 -14.27 -3.42 -4.47
CA ILE A 281 -13.91 -4.86 -4.52
C ILE A 281 -13.11 -5.27 -3.27
N THR A 282 -12.27 -4.38 -2.74
CA THR A 282 -11.48 -4.64 -1.54
C THR A 282 -12.36 -4.92 -0.31
N PHE A 283 -13.63 -4.49 -0.28
CA PHE A 283 -14.53 -4.79 0.84
C PHE A 283 -14.75 -6.30 1.02
N VAL A 284 -14.69 -7.07 -0.08
CA VAL A 284 -14.89 -8.52 -0.05
C VAL A 284 -13.84 -9.21 0.82
N PRO A 285 -12.52 -9.11 0.55
CA PRO A 285 -11.52 -9.69 1.44
C PRO A 285 -11.48 -9.01 2.81
N ALA A 286 -11.71 -7.68 2.89
CA ALA A 286 -11.72 -6.95 4.16
C ALA A 286 -12.81 -7.47 5.12
N PHE A 287 -13.95 -7.92 4.60
CA PHE A 287 -15.03 -8.47 5.41
C PHE A 287 -14.61 -9.72 6.20
N PHE A 288 -13.67 -10.50 5.67
CA PHE A 288 -13.14 -11.71 6.29
C PHE A 288 -12.00 -11.44 7.29
N LEU A 289 -11.60 -10.18 7.49
CA LEU A 289 -10.59 -9.85 8.49
C LEU A 289 -11.07 -10.24 9.90
N PRO A 290 -10.15 -10.70 10.77
CA PRO A 290 -10.50 -11.07 12.14
C PRO A 290 -11.16 -9.90 12.88
N ARG A 291 -12.24 -10.22 13.59
CA ARG A 291 -13.04 -9.26 14.38
C ARG A 291 -12.88 -9.46 15.90
N THR A 292 -12.06 -10.41 16.30
CA THR A 292 -11.82 -10.77 17.70
C THR A 292 -10.34 -10.63 17.99
N LYS A 293 -10.04 -10.05 19.16
CA LYS A 293 -8.68 -9.98 19.70
C LYS A 293 -8.16 -11.40 19.92
N HIS A 294 -6.98 -11.72 19.38
CA HIS A 294 -6.20 -12.82 19.91
C HIS A 294 -5.57 -12.33 21.22
N VAL A 295 -6.05 -12.83 22.35
CA VAL A 295 -5.36 -12.66 23.62
C VAL A 295 -4.11 -13.53 23.54
N SER A 296 -2.94 -12.92 23.37
CA SER A 296 -1.66 -13.62 23.54
C SER A 296 -1.71 -14.35 24.89
N GLN A 297 -1.43 -15.65 24.91
CA GLN A 297 -1.52 -16.52 26.10
C GLN A 297 -0.63 -16.10 27.28
N GLU A 298 0.19 -15.06 27.11
CA GLU A 298 1.09 -14.49 28.12
C GLU A 298 0.38 -13.75 29.27
N SER A 299 -0.93 -13.46 29.15
CA SER A 299 -1.72 -12.91 30.26
C SER A 299 -2.43 -13.98 31.11
N ALA A 300 -2.00 -15.24 31.03
CA ALA A 300 -2.35 -16.21 32.05
C ALA A 300 -1.48 -15.92 33.28
N PRO A 301 -2.06 -15.68 34.49
CA PRO A 301 -1.26 -15.51 35.69
C PRO A 301 -0.36 -16.75 35.86
N PRO A 302 0.88 -16.61 36.36
CA PRO A 302 1.76 -17.75 36.57
C PRO A 302 0.99 -18.76 37.41
N ILE A 303 0.89 -19.99 36.90
CA ILE A 303 0.31 -21.11 37.64
C ILE A 303 1.24 -21.30 38.83
N VAL A 304 0.84 -20.76 39.98
CA VAL A 304 1.52 -20.98 41.24
C VAL A 304 1.27 -22.45 41.56
N MET A 305 2.24 -23.32 41.24
CA MET A 305 2.25 -24.68 41.76
C MET A 305 2.48 -24.55 43.27
N HIS A 306 1.44 -24.84 44.05
CA HIS A 306 1.53 -25.11 45.48
C HIS A 306 1.96 -26.56 45.71
#